data_AF-A0A351Q786-F1
#
_entry.id   AF-A0A351Q786-F1
#
_cell.length_a   1.000
_cell.length_b   1.000
_cell.length_c   1.000
_cell.angle_alpha   90.00
_cell.angle_beta   90.00
_cell.angle_gamma   90.00
#
_symmetry.space_group_name_H-M   'P 1'
#
loop_
_entity.id
_entity.type
_entity.pdbx_description
1 polymer ?
#
loop_
_entity_poly.entity_id
_entity_poly.type
_entity_poly.pdbx_seq_one_letter_code
_entity_poly.pdbx_strand_id
1 'polypeptide(L)'
;MHRTLKIHTLLFVFNGILLASGFTVLLFVCLWALESTAVDQTEANLKSFAHSLAKIIPQDEKNADTFIKELTHSDNSFRITLINQDGTVAADSVSNPSEMENHSYR
;
A
#
# COMPACT_ATOMS: atom_id res chain seq x y z
N MET A 1 -52.74 3.47 -29.81
CA MET A 1 -52.29 3.87 -28.46
C MET A 1 -51.39 2.84 -27.76
N HIS A 2 -51.64 1.53 -27.91
CA HIS A 2 -50.82 0.48 -27.25
C HIS A 2 -49.37 0.35 -27.78
N ARG A 3 -49.13 0.68 -29.06
CA ARG A 3 -47.81 0.56 -29.72
C ARG A 3 -46.84 1.69 -29.34
N THR A 4 -47.34 2.90 -29.13
CA THR A 4 -46.52 4.06 -28.70
C THR A 4 -46.06 3.89 -27.25
N LEU A 5 -46.91 3.37 -26.36
CA LEU A 5 -46.55 3.09 -24.96
C LEU A 5 -45.37 2.10 -24.86
N LYS A 6 -45.37 1.03 -25.66
CA LYS A 6 -44.27 0.05 -25.70
C LYS A 6 -42.93 0.65 -26.15
N ILE A 7 -42.97 1.62 -27.08
CA ILE A 7 -41.77 2.29 -27.60
C ILE A 7 -41.16 3.22 -26.53
N HIS A 8 -41.99 3.97 -25.81
CA HIS A 8 -41.51 4.80 -24.71
C HIS A 8 -40.88 3.98 -23.58
N THR A 9 -41.50 2.85 -23.20
CA THR A 9 -40.93 1.94 -22.20
C THR A 9 -39.59 1.36 -22.67
N LEU A 10 -39.47 0.96 -23.94
CA LEU A 10 -38.22 0.44 -24.48
C LEU A 10 -37.10 1.50 -24.48
N LEU A 11 -37.42 2.74 -24.89
CA LEU A 11 -36.46 3.85 -24.84
C LEU A 11 -36.03 4.17 -23.41
N PHE A 12 -36.96 4.13 -22.45
CA PHE A 12 -36.65 4.36 -21.04
C PHE A 12 -35.71 3.28 -20.48
N VAL A 13 -36.01 2.00 -20.73
CA VAL A 13 -35.17 0.88 -20.28
C VAL A 13 -33.79 0.94 -20.94
N PHE A 14 -33.72 1.22 -22.24
CA PHE A 14 -32.44 1.35 -22.95
C PHE A 14 -31.57 2.48 -22.38
N ASN A 15 -32.14 3.67 -22.17
CA ASN A 15 -31.42 4.78 -21.55
C ASN A 15 -31.02 4.46 -20.10
N GLY A 16 -31.88 3.76 -19.34
CA GLY A 16 -31.57 3.32 -17.99
C GLY A 16 -30.37 2.37 -17.95
N ILE A 17 -30.32 1.37 -18.84
CA ILE A 17 -29.18 0.44 -18.94
C ILE A 17 -27.92 1.17 -19.37
N LEU A 18 -28.01 2.05 -20.38
CA LEU A 18 -26.87 2.83 -20.85
C LEU A 18 -26.29 3.71 -19.74
N LEU A 19 -27.15 4.42 -19.01
CA LEU A 19 -26.74 5.25 -17.88
C LEU A 19 -26.14 4.40 -16.74
N ALA A 20 -26.78 3.27 -16.39
CA ALA A 20 -26.28 2.36 -15.36
C ALA A 20 -24.88 1.81 -15.73
N SER A 21 -24.70 1.39 -16.98
CA SER A 21 -23.40 0.91 -17.47
C SER A 21 -22.32 1.99 -17.40
N GLY A 22 -22.66 3.25 -17.73
CA GLY A 22 -21.75 4.38 -17.63
C GLY A 22 -21.33 4.65 -16.18
N PHE A 23 -22.27 4.62 -15.24
CA PHE A 23 -21.96 4.74 -13.82
C PHE A 23 -21.12 3.59 -13.29
N THR A 24 -21.35 2.36 -13.74
CA THR A 24 -20.53 1.21 -13.35
C THR A 24 -19.08 1.38 -13.82
N VAL A 25 -18.86 1.79 -15.06
CA VAL A 25 -17.50 2.05 -15.58
C VAL A 25 -16.84 3.19 -14.81
N LEU A 26 -17.58 4.28 -14.56
CA LEU A 26 -17.06 5.42 -13.80
C LEU A 26 -16.63 4.99 -12.37
N LEU A 27 -17.49 4.24 -11.67
CA LEU A 27 -17.17 3.72 -10.34
C LEU A 27 -15.92 2.84 -10.36
N PHE A 28 -15.80 1.97 -11.36
CA PHE A 28 -14.64 1.11 -11.52
C PHE A 28 -13.35 1.93 -11.68
N VAL A 29 -13.36 2.93 -12.56
CA VAL A 29 -12.21 3.83 -12.76
C VAL A 29 -11.88 4.61 -11.50
N CYS A 30 -12.88 5.12 -10.78
CA CYS A 30 -12.67 5.84 -9.53
C CYS A 30 -12.04 4.96 -8.45
N LEU A 31 -12.51 3.72 -8.28
CA LEU A 31 -11.95 2.78 -7.31
C LEU A 31 -10.50 2.42 -7.65
N TRP A 32 -10.23 2.16 -8.92
CA TRP A 32 -8.87 1.86 -9.38
C TRP A 32 -7.91 3.04 -9.17
N ALA A 33 -8.33 4.26 -9.52
CA ALA A 33 -7.53 5.46 -9.30
C ALA A 33 -7.30 5.73 -7.80
N LEU A 34 -8.30 5.48 -6.96
CA LEU A 34 -8.18 5.62 -5.50
C LEU A 34 -7.18 4.64 -4.93
N GLU A 35 -7.23 3.38 -5.34
CA GLU A 35 -6.29 2.34 -4.92
C GLU A 35 -4.86 2.70 -5.34
N SER A 36 -4.65 3.04 -6.62
CA SER A 36 -3.33 3.44 -7.13
C SER A 36 -2.78 4.64 -6.35
N THR A 37 -3.61 5.67 -6.14
CA THR A 37 -3.19 6.87 -5.40
C THR A 37 -2.85 6.56 -3.95
N ALA A 38 -3.61 5.68 -3.30
CA ALA A 38 -3.35 5.27 -1.93
C ALA A 38 -2.03 4.50 -1.80
N VAL A 39 -1.73 3.61 -2.76
CA VAL A 39 -0.46 2.88 -2.83
C VAL A 39 0.70 3.86 -3.06
N ASP A 40 0.59 4.72 -4.06
CA ASP A 40 1.64 5.70 -4.40
C ASP A 40 1.92 6.65 -3.23
N GLN A 41 0.87 7.12 -2.55
CA GLN A 41 1.01 7.98 -1.38
C GLN A 41 1.67 7.24 -0.21
N THR A 42 1.31 5.97 0.00
CA THR A 42 1.92 5.14 1.04
C THR A 42 3.40 4.92 0.75
N GLU A 43 3.76 4.63 -0.49
CA GLU A 43 5.15 4.48 -0.93
C GLU A 43 5.95 5.77 -0.74
N ALA A 44 5.40 6.92 -1.17
CA ALA A 44 6.05 8.21 -1.01
C ALA A 44 6.27 8.55 0.47
N ASN A 45 5.28 8.26 1.32
CA ASN A 45 5.39 8.45 2.76
C ASN A 45 6.47 7.55 3.37
N LEU A 46 6.51 6.26 3.01
CA LEU A 46 7.54 5.32 3.46
C LEU A 46 8.94 5.75 3.02
N LYS A 47 9.11 6.22 1.79
CA LYS A 47 10.37 6.77 1.29
C LYS A 47 10.83 8.00 2.08
N SER A 48 9.91 8.92 2.35
CA SER A 48 10.21 10.15 3.12
C SER A 48 10.55 9.82 4.58
N PHE A 49 9.81 8.86 5.16
CA PHE A 49 10.08 8.32 6.49
C PHE A 49 11.47 7.67 6.55
N ALA A 50 11.81 6.79 5.62
CA ALA A 50 13.13 6.17 5.54
C ALA A 50 14.26 7.20 5.40
N HIS A 51 14.07 8.23 4.58
CA HIS A 51 15.06 9.31 4.43
C HIS A 51 15.23 10.14 5.70
N SER A 52 14.15 10.34 6.46
CA SER A 52 14.19 11.03 7.75
C SER A 52 14.86 10.16 8.82
N LEU A 53 14.53 8.87 8.86
CA LEU A 53 15.16 7.88 9.74
C LEU A 53 16.67 7.79 9.52
N ALA A 54 17.12 7.77 8.26
CA ALA A 54 18.54 7.71 7.93
C ALA A 54 19.36 8.87 8.56
N LYS A 55 18.73 10.01 8.86
CA LYS A 55 19.41 11.16 9.49
C LYS A 55 19.52 11.06 11.01
N ILE A 56 18.68 10.25 11.65
CA ILE A 56 18.61 10.13 13.11
C ILE A 56 19.19 8.80 13.61
N ILE A 57 19.35 7.81 12.74
CA ILE A 57 19.92 6.51 13.10
C ILE A 57 21.38 6.68 13.57
N PRO A 58 21.75 6.10 14.72
CA PRO A 58 23.13 6.07 15.20
C PRO A 58 24.07 5.40 14.20
N GLN A 59 25.29 5.91 14.06
CA GLN A 59 26.32 5.32 13.17
C GLN A 59 26.96 4.05 13.74
N ASP A 60 26.70 3.73 15.01
CA ASP A 60 27.18 2.51 15.68
C ASP A 60 26.13 1.40 15.56
N GLU A 61 26.49 0.27 14.95
CA GLU A 61 25.60 -0.85 14.65
C GLU A 61 24.83 -1.36 15.89
N LYS A 62 25.50 -1.45 17.05
CA LYS A 62 24.84 -1.93 18.28
C LYS A 62 23.75 -0.97 18.78
N ASN A 63 23.99 0.32 18.62
CA ASN A 63 23.04 1.35 19.02
C ASN A 63 21.93 1.50 17.97
N ALA A 64 22.22 1.27 16.69
CA ALA A 64 21.24 1.26 15.60
C ALA A 64 20.22 0.12 15.76
N ASP A 65 20.65 -1.09 16.10
CA ASP A 65 19.76 -2.23 16.34
C ASP A 65 18.81 -2.01 17.52
N THR A 66 19.34 -1.51 18.64
CA THR A 66 18.52 -1.17 19.82
C THR A 66 17.54 -0.04 19.50
N PHE A 67 17.99 1.00 18.80
CA PHE A 67 17.15 2.14 18.41
C PHE A 67 16.00 1.73 17.49
N ILE A 68 16.26 0.90 16.48
CA ILE A 68 15.23 0.45 15.54
C ILE A 68 14.19 -0.43 16.24
N LYS A 69 14.61 -1.32 17.14
CA LYS A 69 13.72 -2.16 17.96
C LYS A 69 12.87 -1.33 18.91
N GLU A 70 13.44 -0.30 19.55
CA GLU A 70 12.67 0.63 20.39
C GLU A 70 11.64 1.44 19.59
N LEU A 71 12.03 1.89 18.39
CA LEU A 71 11.15 2.65 17.49
C LEU A 71 9.92 1.82 17.09
N THR A 72 10.11 0.54 16.76
CA THR A 72 9.03 -0.39 16.34
C THR A 72 8.31 -1.06 17.50
N HIS A 73 8.87 -1.06 18.71
CA HIS A 73 8.20 -1.58 19.91
C HIS A 73 6.88 -0.87 20.22
N SER A 74 6.78 0.41 19.83
CA SER A 74 5.59 1.24 20.05
C SER A 74 4.48 1.01 19.01
N ASP A 75 4.84 0.55 17.81
CA ASP A 75 3.91 0.32 16.71
C ASP A 75 4.38 -0.87 15.86
N ASN A 76 3.75 -2.02 16.06
CA ASN A 76 4.10 -3.28 15.41
C ASN A 76 3.55 -3.39 13.97
N SER A 77 3.02 -2.30 13.41
CA SER A 77 2.45 -2.27 12.06
C SER A 77 3.50 -2.18 10.95
N PHE A 78 4.73 -1.77 11.27
CA PHE A 78 5.81 -1.60 10.29
C PHE A 78 7.05 -2.40 10.68
N ARG A 79 7.65 -3.05 9.70
CA ARG A 79 8.98 -3.66 9.80
C ARG A 79 10.03 -2.72 9.22
N ILE A 80 11.09 -2.47 9.97
CA ILE A 80 12.21 -1.64 9.57
C ILE A 80 13.47 -2.50 9.57
N THR A 81 14.13 -2.58 8.41
CA THR A 81 15.40 -3.28 8.24
C THR A 81 16.43 -2.28 7.73
N LEU A 82 17.57 -2.18 8.42
CA LEU A 82 18.72 -1.40 8.01
C LEU A 82 19.69 -2.30 7.25
N ILE A 83 20.00 -1.92 6.01
CA ILE A 83 20.88 -2.67 5.12
C ILE A 83 22.11 -1.82 4.84
N ASN A 84 23.29 -2.37 5.10
CA ASN A 84 24.57 -1.77 4.79
C ASN A 84 24.81 -1.73 3.27
N GLN A 85 25.77 -0.91 2.83
CA GLN A 85 26.09 -0.76 1.39
C GLN A 85 26.60 -2.05 0.73
N ASP A 86 27.11 -2.99 1.53
CA ASP A 86 27.55 -4.31 1.11
C ASP A 86 26.40 -5.34 1.00
N GLY A 87 25.16 -4.93 1.29
CA GLY A 87 23.98 -5.78 1.27
C GLY A 87 23.78 -6.59 2.54
N THR A 88 24.61 -6.40 3.58
CA THR A 88 24.42 -7.06 4.88
C THR A 88 23.36 -6.35 5.71
N VAL A 89 22.64 -7.11 6.53
CA VAL A 89 21.64 -6.55 7.46
C VAL A 89 22.37 -6.08 8.71
N ALA A 90 22.36 -4.78 8.95
CA ALA A 90 23.01 -4.15 10.11
C ALA A 90 22.09 -4.15 11.34
N ALA A 91 20.79 -4.00 11.13
CA ALA A 91 19.78 -3.97 12.19
C ALA A 91 18.40 -4.33 11.64
N ASP A 92 17.57 -4.96 12.46
CA ASP A 92 16.17 -5.28 12.12
C ASP A 92 15.26 -5.08 13.33
N SER A 93 14.09 -4.51 13.08
CA SER A 93 12.99 -4.41 14.04
C SER A 93 12.48 -5.75 14.57
N VAL A 94 12.56 -6.83 13.78
CA VAL A 94 12.10 -8.16 14.18
C VAL A 94 13.19 -8.89 14.95
N SER A 95 12.85 -9.33 16.15
CA SER A 95 13.82 -9.85 17.13
C SER A 95 14.36 -11.25 16.82
N ASN A 96 13.73 -12.00 15.91
CA ASN A 96 14.06 -13.41 15.66
C ASN A 96 14.42 -13.67 14.18
N PRO A 97 15.71 -13.81 13.85
CA PRO A 97 16.16 -14.25 12.52
C PRO A 97 15.50 -15.57 12.06
N SER A 98 15.12 -16.43 13.01
CA SER A 98 14.47 -17.73 12.75
C SER A 98 13.01 -17.61 12.27
N GLU A 99 12.37 -16.44 12.44
CA GLU A 99 11.00 -16.17 11.99
C GLU A 99 10.96 -15.39 10.67
N MET A 100 12.13 -15.08 10.09
CA MET A 100 12.23 -14.42 8.79
C MET A 100 12.05 -15.43 7.65
N GLU A 101 11.12 -15.14 6.74
CA GLU A 101 10.77 -15.95 5.56
C GLU A 101 11.97 -16.25 4.63
N ASN A 102 13.03 -15.43 4.72
CA ASN A 102 14.23 -15.52 3.88
C ASN A 102 15.33 -16.45 4.42
N HIS A 103 15.05 -17.26 5.44
CA HIS A 103 15.95 -18.34 5.91
C HIS A 103 15.44 -19.74 5.53
N SER A 104 14.80 -19.87 4.36
CA SER A 104 14.71 -21.17 3.70
C SER A 104 16.04 -21.48 3.03
N TYR A 105 16.77 -22.40 3.64
CA TYR A 105 17.87 -23.20 3.10
C TYR A 105 18.01 -23.14 1.58
N ARG A 106 19.07 -22.50 1.10
CA ARG A 106 19.72 -22.78 -0.17
C ARG A 106 21.23 -22.84 0.03
#